data_AF-A0A8S1RXV3-F1
#
_entry.id   AF-A0A8S1RXV3-F1
#
_cell.length_a   1.000
_cell.length_b   1.000
_cell.length_c   1.000
_cell.angle_alpha   90.00
_cell.angle_beta   90.00
_cell.angle_gamma   90.00
#
_symmetry.space_group_name_H-M   'P 1'
#
loop_
_entity.id
_entity.type
_entity.pdbx_description
1 polymer ?
#
loop_
_entity_poly.entity_id
_entity_poly.type
_entity_poly.pdbx_seq_one_letter_code
_entity_poly.pdbx_strand_id
1 'polypeptide(L)'
;MKLKVVLIDKEYTFKRYSKYQDFVDLFCSMEPQFELDSFTYYDEEQDLITIYKEEDYNCFLVSSIQTIQAKGKYNCQELQLQAEKNLSLIQNFKKKAIIFTDRSRNDLIDQKLFYEHYLQVTRAIQQVPIEDQPLQQEKNIILKKIEEQNKRIDKNKKLKMKTDLVYHFLSSDICSIVNQVDKKLSYDQKTQEEFDKQLESTYKQLADQFLQVYLQRQNKIMEIKEKQWNGQRKLAELKNNLNQIEYQIKRQNKQLKWKENYFLLGIYAIKSLLKKL
;
A
#
# COMPACT_ATOMS: atom_id res chain seq x y z
N MET A 1 -50.28 -66.88 18.28
CA MET A 1 -49.12 -67.61 17.72
C MET A 1 -48.40 -66.69 16.73
N LYS A 2 -47.06 -66.60 16.77
CA LYS A 2 -46.28 -65.76 15.84
C LYS A 2 -45.85 -66.60 14.63
N LEU A 3 -45.93 -66.03 13.43
CA LEU A 3 -45.52 -66.65 12.17
C LEU A 3 -44.14 -66.13 11.79
N LYS A 4 -43.19 -67.03 11.55
CA LYS A 4 -41.88 -66.71 10.99
C LYS A 4 -41.92 -66.87 9.47
N VAL A 5 -41.42 -65.86 8.76
CA VAL A 5 -41.25 -65.90 7.31
C VAL A 5 -39.77 -65.79 7.01
N VAL A 6 -39.23 -66.80 6.36
CA VAL A 6 -37.83 -66.85 5.93
C VAL A 6 -37.77 -66.39 4.47
N LEU A 7 -36.97 -65.36 4.20
CA LEU A 7 -36.65 -64.90 2.87
C LEU A 7 -35.13 -64.97 2.69
N ILE A 8 -34.65 -65.98 1.96
CA ILE A 8 -33.22 -66.26 1.78
C ILE A 8 -32.51 -66.34 3.14
N ASP A 9 -31.79 -65.29 3.55
CA ASP A 9 -31.02 -65.19 4.80
C ASP A 9 -31.67 -64.25 5.84
N LYS A 10 -32.85 -63.71 5.57
CA LYS A 10 -33.59 -62.82 6.46
C LYS A 10 -34.78 -63.54 7.09
N GLU A 11 -34.99 -63.34 8.39
CA GLU A 11 -36.17 -63.82 9.12
C GLU A 11 -37.06 -62.64 9.55
N TYR A 12 -38.35 -62.73 9.21
CA TYR A 12 -39.37 -61.79 9.64
C TYR A 12 -40.36 -62.48 10.56
N THR A 13 -40.88 -61.75 11.55
CA THR A 13 -41.87 -62.29 12.49
C THR A 13 -43.16 -61.49 12.38
N PHE A 14 -44.24 -62.17 12.01
CA PHE A 14 -45.57 -61.61 11.85
C PHE A 14 -46.55 -62.15 12.89
N LYS A 15 -47.63 -61.40 13.12
CA LYS A 15 -48.86 -61.98 13.69
C LYS A 15 -49.57 -62.76 12.56
N ARG A 16 -50.24 -63.87 12.87
CA ARG A 16 -51.08 -64.56 11.88
C ARG A 16 -52.25 -63.64 11.51
N TYR A 17 -52.42 -63.35 10.22
CA TYR A 17 -53.53 -62.57 9.69
C TYR A 17 -54.66 -63.51 9.26
N SER A 18 -55.89 -63.02 9.25
CA SER A 18 -57.06 -63.83 8.87
C SER A 18 -57.30 -63.93 7.37
N LYS A 19 -56.63 -63.08 6.57
CA LYS A 19 -56.73 -63.06 5.12
C LYS A 19 -55.34 -63.19 4.50
N TYR A 20 -55.23 -63.95 3.42
CA TYR A 20 -53.98 -64.14 2.69
C TYR A 20 -53.49 -62.83 2.07
N GLN A 21 -54.39 -62.06 1.44
CA GLN A 21 -54.00 -60.80 0.77
C GLN A 21 -53.42 -59.78 1.76
N ASP A 22 -54.05 -59.60 2.93
CA ASP A 22 -53.56 -58.66 3.96
C ASP A 22 -52.13 -59.01 4.41
N PHE A 23 -51.82 -60.31 4.46
CA PHE A 23 -50.50 -60.82 4.80
C PHE A 23 -49.48 -60.60 3.68
N VAL A 24 -49.87 -60.87 2.43
CA VAL A 24 -49.05 -60.62 1.23
C VAL A 24 -48.72 -59.13 1.12
N ASP A 25 -49.72 -58.25 1.22
CA ASP A 25 -49.54 -56.80 1.10
C ASP A 25 -48.57 -56.27 2.17
N LEU A 26 -48.70 -56.76 3.41
CA LEU A 26 -47.80 -56.39 4.48
C LEU A 26 -46.36 -56.86 4.21
N PHE A 27 -46.18 -58.11 3.76
CA PHE A 27 -44.86 -58.63 3.44
C PHE A 27 -44.21 -57.83 2.30
N CYS A 28 -44.95 -57.58 1.23
CA CYS A 28 -44.50 -56.77 0.09
C CYS A 28 -44.23 -55.31 0.48
N SER A 29 -44.91 -54.75 1.49
CA SER A 29 -44.58 -53.41 1.99
C SER A 29 -43.24 -53.33 2.72
N MET A 30 -42.79 -54.43 3.34
CA MET A 30 -41.51 -54.50 4.05
C MET A 30 -40.34 -54.78 3.11
N GLU A 31 -40.56 -55.58 2.07
CA GLU A 31 -39.58 -55.86 1.01
C GLU A 31 -40.15 -55.43 -0.36
N PRO A 32 -40.30 -54.11 -0.61
CA PRO A 32 -40.93 -53.59 -1.84
C PRO A 32 -40.13 -53.90 -3.12
N GLN A 33 -38.88 -54.32 -2.97
CA GLN A 33 -37.99 -54.71 -4.08
C GLN A 33 -38.07 -56.20 -4.41
N PHE A 34 -38.83 -56.98 -3.63
CA PHE A 34 -38.99 -58.42 -3.80
C PHE A 34 -40.35 -58.74 -4.40
N GLU A 35 -40.35 -59.31 -5.60
CA GLU A 35 -41.53 -59.83 -6.27
C GLU A 35 -41.82 -61.23 -5.71
N LEU A 36 -42.80 -61.31 -4.81
CA LEU A 36 -43.24 -62.55 -4.18
C LEU A 36 -44.04 -63.42 -5.17
N ASP A 37 -43.57 -64.65 -5.40
CA ASP A 37 -44.29 -65.66 -6.19
C ASP A 37 -45.25 -66.48 -5.29
N SER A 38 -44.75 -66.96 -4.14
CA SER A 38 -45.51 -67.81 -3.22
C SER A 38 -44.86 -67.96 -1.85
N PHE A 39 -45.60 -68.54 -0.91
CA PHE A 39 -45.01 -69.05 0.33
C PHE A 39 -45.00 -70.58 0.35
N THR A 40 -44.00 -71.16 0.98
CA THR A 40 -43.83 -72.62 1.08
C THR A 40 -43.57 -73.05 2.51
N TYR A 41 -43.99 -74.25 2.88
CA TYR A 41 -43.69 -74.86 4.17
C TYR A 41 -43.62 -76.37 4.07
N TYR A 42 -42.96 -77.02 5.02
CA TYR A 42 -42.97 -78.47 5.17
C TYR A 42 -44.02 -78.88 6.20
N ASP A 43 -44.88 -79.82 5.85
CA ASP A 43 -45.89 -80.36 6.77
C ASP A 43 -45.31 -81.43 7.72
N GLU A 44 -46.19 -82.06 8.50
CA GLU A 44 -45.80 -83.07 9.49
C GLU A 44 -45.25 -84.36 8.83
N GLU A 45 -45.57 -84.61 7.56
CA GLU A 45 -45.09 -85.74 6.75
C GLU A 45 -43.83 -85.40 5.94
N GLN A 46 -43.32 -84.17 6.09
CA GLN A 46 -42.19 -83.59 5.34
C GLN A 46 -42.50 -83.30 3.86
N ASP A 47 -43.78 -83.19 3.50
CA ASP A 47 -44.18 -82.75 2.17
C ASP A 47 -44.10 -81.23 2.05
N LEU A 48 -43.55 -80.76 0.93
CA LEU A 48 -43.44 -79.33 0.62
C LEU A 48 -44.78 -78.81 0.11
N ILE A 49 -45.49 -78.08 0.97
CA ILE A 49 -46.74 -77.43 0.63
C ILE A 49 -46.48 -76.00 0.16
N THR A 50 -47.18 -75.59 -0.89
CA THR A 50 -47.13 -74.22 -1.41
C THR A 50 -48.45 -73.50 -1.22
N ILE A 51 -48.38 -72.26 -0.77
CA ILE A 51 -49.50 -71.36 -0.55
C ILE A 51 -49.49 -70.34 -1.69
N TYR A 52 -50.48 -70.43 -2.59
CA TYR A 52 -50.66 -69.48 -3.69
C TYR A 52 -51.91 -68.62 -3.56
N LYS A 53 -52.90 -69.11 -2.82
CA LYS A 53 -54.25 -68.55 -2.76
C LYS A 53 -54.85 -68.69 -1.36
N GLU A 54 -55.99 -68.03 -1.16
CA GLU A 54 -56.67 -67.95 0.14
C GLU A 54 -57.02 -69.33 0.72
N GLU A 55 -57.44 -70.29 -0.11
CA GLU A 55 -57.79 -71.64 0.38
C GLU A 55 -56.59 -72.38 0.97
N ASP A 56 -55.42 -72.29 0.33
CA ASP A 56 -54.18 -72.90 0.81
C ASP A 56 -53.73 -72.24 2.13
N TYR A 57 -53.93 -70.93 2.23
CA TYR A 57 -53.64 -70.16 3.44
C TYR A 57 -54.56 -70.56 4.59
N ASN A 58 -55.84 -70.81 4.32
CA ASN A 58 -56.79 -71.29 5.32
C ASN A 58 -56.40 -72.68 5.86
N CYS A 59 -55.95 -73.58 5.00
CA CYS A 59 -55.37 -74.87 5.42
C CYS A 59 -54.12 -74.65 6.30
N PHE A 60 -53.24 -73.74 5.90
CA PHE A 60 -52.07 -73.37 6.69
C PHE A 60 -52.43 -72.77 8.07
N LEU A 61 -53.48 -71.97 8.17
CA LEU A 61 -53.89 -71.35 9.44
C LEU A 61 -54.30 -72.37 10.50
N VAL A 62 -54.87 -73.50 10.10
CA VAL A 62 -55.25 -74.61 10.99
C VAL A 62 -54.05 -75.49 11.36
N SER A 63 -52.96 -75.42 10.59
CA SER A 63 -51.73 -76.17 10.87
C SER A 63 -50.97 -75.64 12.10
N SER A 64 -50.21 -76.55 12.72
CA SER A 64 -49.29 -76.29 13.84
C SER A 64 -48.02 -75.51 13.41
N ILE A 65 -47.88 -75.24 12.11
CA ILE A 65 -46.63 -74.80 11.46
C ILE A 65 -46.38 -73.32 11.70
N GLN A 66 -45.19 -73.00 12.21
CA GLN A 66 -44.83 -71.65 12.62
C GLN A 66 -43.87 -70.94 11.67
N THR A 67 -43.30 -71.65 10.71
CA THR A 67 -42.30 -71.11 9.79
C THR A 67 -42.70 -71.40 8.36
N ILE A 68 -42.72 -70.37 7.52
CA ILE A 68 -42.92 -70.46 6.08
C ILE A 68 -41.75 -69.78 5.37
N GLN A 69 -41.46 -70.17 4.13
CA GLN A 69 -40.42 -69.58 3.30
C GLN A 69 -41.05 -68.82 2.13
N ALA A 70 -40.69 -67.55 1.97
CA ALA A 70 -41.06 -66.74 0.81
C ALA A 70 -40.22 -67.14 -0.42
N LYS A 71 -40.89 -67.37 -1.56
CA LYS A 71 -40.29 -67.64 -2.87
C LYS A 71 -40.62 -66.49 -3.81
N GLY A 72 -39.66 -66.10 -4.65
CA GLY A 72 -39.78 -64.93 -5.51
C GLY A 72 -38.41 -64.44 -6.00
N LYS A 73 -38.38 -63.26 -6.62
CA LYS A 73 -37.16 -62.67 -7.20
C LYS A 73 -37.03 -61.19 -6.83
N TYR A 74 -35.79 -60.70 -6.70
CA TYR A 74 -35.54 -59.28 -6.55
C TYR A 74 -35.60 -58.56 -7.90
N ASN A 75 -36.23 -57.39 -7.94
CA ASN A 75 -36.23 -56.53 -9.12
C ASN A 75 -34.89 -55.79 -9.26
N CYS A 76 -33.90 -56.47 -9.84
CA CYS A 76 -32.52 -55.98 -9.92
C CYS A 76 -32.34 -54.76 -10.86
N GLN A 77 -33.28 -54.50 -11.77
CA GLN A 77 -33.15 -53.41 -12.75
C GLN A 77 -33.26 -52.03 -12.10
N GLU A 78 -34.16 -51.87 -11.12
CA GLU A 78 -34.36 -50.59 -10.44
C GLU A 78 -33.18 -50.22 -9.53
N LEU A 79 -32.60 -51.21 -8.85
CA LEU A 79 -31.38 -51.07 -8.05
C LEU A 79 -30.17 -50.65 -8.90
N GLN A 80 -30.04 -51.21 -10.10
CA GLN A 80 -28.96 -50.88 -11.02
C GLN A 80 -29.07 -49.43 -11.53
N LEU A 81 -30.29 -48.99 -11.89
CA LEU A 81 -30.54 -47.62 -12.34
C LEU A 81 -30.31 -46.58 -11.23
N GLN A 82 -30.63 -46.93 -9.97
CA GLN A 82 -30.40 -46.07 -8.81
C GLN A 82 -28.90 -45.97 -8.46
N ALA A 83 -28.15 -47.07 -8.59
CA ALA A 83 -26.70 -47.07 -8.42
C ALA A 83 -26.00 -46.17 -9.46
N GLU A 84 -26.40 -46.24 -10.73
CA GLU A 84 -25.85 -45.39 -11.79
C GLU A 84 -26.12 -43.90 -11.55
N LYS A 85 -27.35 -43.54 -11.13
CA LYS A 85 -27.70 -42.16 -10.73
C LYS A 85 -26.84 -41.66 -9.57
N ASN A 86 -26.64 -42.48 -8.54
CA ASN A 86 -25.81 -42.13 -7.39
C ASN A 86 -24.34 -41.94 -7.79
N LEU A 87 -23.82 -42.78 -8.69
CA LEU A 87 -22.45 -42.71 -9.17
C LEU A 87 -22.21 -41.41 -9.98
N SER A 88 -23.18 -41.01 -10.80
CA SER A 88 -23.17 -39.72 -11.51
C SER A 88 -23.18 -38.52 -10.56
N LEU A 89 -24.00 -38.56 -9.50
CA LEU A 89 -24.04 -37.51 -8.48
C LEU A 89 -22.70 -37.38 -7.75
N ILE A 90 -22.08 -38.50 -7.35
CA ILE A 90 -20.76 -38.50 -6.68
C ILE A 90 -19.69 -37.89 -7.58
N GLN A 91 -19.68 -38.21 -8.88
CA GLN A 91 -18.74 -37.62 -9.83
C GLN A 91 -18.94 -36.11 -9.97
N ASN A 92 -20.19 -35.63 -9.99
CA ASN A 92 -20.51 -34.20 -10.03
C ASN A 92 -20.06 -33.47 -8.76
N PHE A 93 -20.26 -34.07 -7.58
CA PHE A 93 -19.76 -33.50 -6.31
C PHE A 93 -18.23 -33.43 -6.29
N LYS A 94 -17.53 -34.47 -6.76
CA LYS A 94 -16.06 -34.44 -6.87
C LYS A 94 -15.56 -33.31 -7.77
N LYS A 95 -16.18 -33.10 -8.95
CA LYS A 95 -15.83 -31.99 -9.84
C LYS A 95 -16.04 -30.62 -9.18
N LYS A 96 -17.17 -30.43 -8.49
CA LYS A 96 -17.45 -29.19 -7.75
C LYS A 96 -16.46 -28.94 -6.61
N ALA A 97 -16.08 -29.99 -5.88
CA ALA A 97 -15.07 -29.90 -4.82
C ALA A 97 -13.70 -29.48 -5.36
N ILE A 98 -13.25 -30.06 -6.48
CA ILE A 98 -11.99 -29.69 -7.15
C ILE A 98 -12.00 -28.21 -7.54
N ILE A 99 -13.08 -27.75 -8.20
CA ILE A 99 -13.25 -26.34 -8.61
C ILE A 99 -13.23 -25.41 -7.38
N PHE A 100 -13.84 -25.82 -6.26
CA PHE A 100 -13.83 -25.06 -5.02
C PHE A 100 -12.42 -24.95 -4.43
N THR A 101 -11.67 -26.06 -4.34
CA THR A 101 -10.28 -26.05 -3.86
C THR A 101 -9.34 -25.21 -4.74
N ASP A 102 -9.51 -25.25 -6.06
CA ASP A 102 -8.71 -24.45 -6.98
C ASP A 102 -9.00 -22.94 -6.83
N ARG A 103 -10.26 -22.56 -6.64
CA ARG A 103 -10.62 -21.16 -6.34
C ARG A 103 -10.02 -20.70 -5.02
N SER A 104 -10.14 -21.50 -3.95
CA SER A 104 -9.56 -21.16 -2.64
C SER A 104 -8.03 -21.03 -2.70
N ARG A 105 -7.36 -21.83 -3.53
CA ARG A 105 -5.91 -21.74 -3.72
C ARG A 105 -5.50 -20.48 -4.46
N ASN A 106 -6.24 -20.08 -5.49
CA ASN A 106 -5.99 -18.84 -6.24
C ASN A 106 -6.24 -17.60 -5.35
N ASP A 107 -7.31 -17.60 -4.55
CA ASP A 107 -7.57 -16.52 -3.59
C ASP A 107 -6.42 -16.37 -2.56
N LEU A 108 -5.82 -17.49 -2.13
CA LEU A 108 -4.68 -17.48 -1.22
C LEU A 108 -3.40 -16.95 -1.89
N ILE A 109 -3.19 -17.27 -3.17
CA ILE A 109 -2.06 -16.76 -3.97
C ILE A 109 -2.21 -15.25 -4.16
N ASP A 110 -3.41 -14.75 -4.48
CA ASP A 110 -3.69 -13.33 -4.65
C ASP A 110 -3.51 -12.55 -3.33
N GLN A 111 -3.95 -13.11 -2.20
CA GLN A 111 -3.70 -12.54 -0.88
C GLN A 111 -2.20 -12.51 -0.53
N LYS A 112 -1.44 -13.56 -0.90
CA LYS A 112 0.01 -13.61 -0.68
C LYS A 112 0.75 -12.57 -1.53
N LEU A 113 0.43 -12.46 -2.82
CA LEU A 113 0.99 -11.45 -3.72
C LEU A 113 0.69 -10.04 -3.22
N PHE A 114 -0.53 -9.79 -2.75
CA PHE A 114 -0.92 -8.52 -2.16
C PHE A 114 -0.12 -8.22 -0.88
N TYR A 115 0.10 -9.22 -0.01
CA TYR A 115 0.90 -9.06 1.22
C TYR A 115 2.39 -8.82 0.95
N GLU A 116 2.97 -9.48 -0.06
CA GLU A 116 4.34 -9.22 -0.51
C GLU A 116 4.49 -7.80 -1.08
N HIS A 117 3.51 -7.35 -1.88
CA HIS A 117 3.45 -5.98 -2.37
C HIS A 117 3.29 -4.96 -1.21
N TYR A 118 2.47 -5.27 -0.20
CA TYR A 118 2.35 -4.49 1.04
C TYR A 118 3.69 -4.35 1.76
N LEU A 119 4.44 -5.45 1.92
CA LEU A 119 5.75 -5.45 2.57
C LEU A 119 6.78 -4.62 1.79
N GLN A 120 6.79 -4.72 0.46
CA GLN A 120 7.69 -3.93 -0.39
C GLN A 120 7.40 -2.43 -0.30
N VAL A 121 6.13 -2.03 -0.37
CA VAL A 121 5.72 -0.62 -0.26
C VAL A 121 6.01 -0.07 1.13
N THR A 122 5.73 -0.83 2.18
CA THR A 122 5.98 -0.41 3.57
C THR A 122 7.48 -0.24 3.83
N ARG A 123 8.31 -1.16 3.32
CA ARG A 123 9.78 -1.04 3.36
C ARG A 123 10.28 0.17 2.58
N ALA A 124 9.74 0.43 1.39
CA ALA A 124 10.11 1.60 0.58
C ALA A 124 9.74 2.93 1.28
N ILE A 125 8.62 2.97 2.02
CA ILE A 125 8.21 4.13 2.82
C ILE A 125 9.09 4.28 4.08
N GLN A 126 9.49 3.18 4.71
CA GLN A 126 10.31 3.19 5.94
C GLN A 126 11.81 3.42 5.69
N GLN A 127 12.32 3.18 4.48
CA GLN A 127 13.76 3.19 4.19
C GLN A 127 14.37 4.54 3.80
N VAL A 128 13.63 5.65 3.77
CA VAL A 128 14.24 6.96 3.51
C VAL A 128 14.18 7.79 4.78
N PRO A 129 15.26 7.83 5.59
CA PRO A 129 15.42 8.84 6.63
C PRO A 129 15.10 10.20 6.04
N ILE A 130 14.30 11.01 6.73
CA ILE A 130 13.87 12.34 6.25
C ILE A 130 15.07 13.22 5.87
N GLU A 131 16.23 12.97 6.49
CA GLU A 131 17.51 13.65 6.29
C GLU A 131 18.22 13.30 4.96
N ASP A 132 17.96 12.11 4.40
CA ASP A 132 18.55 11.62 3.15
C ASP A 132 17.68 11.88 1.92
N GLN A 133 16.54 12.55 2.09
CA GLN A 133 15.70 12.94 0.96
C GLN A 133 16.41 14.03 0.12
N PRO A 134 16.48 13.90 -1.22
CA PRO A 134 17.21 14.83 -2.08
C PRO A 134 16.83 16.30 -1.88
N LEU A 135 15.54 16.58 -1.69
CA LEU A 135 15.05 17.94 -1.43
C LEU A 135 15.46 18.49 -0.06
N GLN A 136 15.63 17.62 0.94
CA GLN A 136 16.09 18.03 2.27
C GLN A 136 17.59 18.35 2.25
N GLN A 137 18.39 17.59 1.49
CA GLN A 137 19.79 17.90 1.24
C GLN A 137 19.93 19.24 0.49
N GLU A 138 19.11 19.46 -0.55
CA GLU A 138 19.10 20.71 -1.30
C GLU A 138 18.70 21.92 -0.42
N LYS A 139 17.69 21.75 0.45
CA LYS A 139 17.32 22.75 1.47
C LYS A 139 18.53 23.13 2.35
N ASN A 140 19.24 22.13 2.87
CA ASN A 140 20.40 22.34 3.74
C ASN A 140 21.54 23.06 3.01
N ILE A 141 21.77 22.75 1.74
CA ILE A 141 22.75 23.44 0.89
C ILE A 141 22.38 24.92 0.71
N ILE A 142 21.11 25.23 0.44
CA ILE A 142 20.65 26.62 0.30
C ILE A 142 20.78 27.38 1.62
N LEU A 143 20.44 26.77 2.75
CA LEU A 143 20.60 27.38 4.07
C LEU A 143 22.06 27.75 4.36
N LYS A 144 23.02 26.86 4.05
CA LYS A 144 24.45 27.17 4.17
C LYS A 144 24.86 28.34 3.27
N LYS A 145 24.39 28.37 2.02
CA LYS A 145 24.65 29.50 1.08
C LYS A 145 24.09 30.82 1.57
N ILE A 146 22.91 30.82 2.22
CA ILE A 146 22.31 32.01 2.84
C ILE A 146 23.19 32.50 3.99
N GLU A 147 23.64 31.60 4.86
CA GLU A 147 24.50 31.94 6.00
C GLU A 147 25.82 32.57 5.53
N GLU A 148 26.47 31.96 4.53
CA GLU A 148 27.67 32.51 3.92
C GLU A 148 27.43 33.90 3.31
N GLN A 149 26.29 34.11 2.66
CA GLN A 149 25.98 35.43 2.09
C GLN A 149 25.71 36.49 3.15
N ASN A 150 25.04 36.14 4.25
CA ASN A 150 24.86 37.06 5.37
C ASN A 150 26.22 37.49 5.95
N LYS A 151 27.16 36.53 6.12
CA LYS A 151 28.54 36.84 6.55
C LYS A 151 29.24 37.81 5.59
N ARG A 152 29.07 37.64 4.28
CA ARG A 152 29.63 38.55 3.25
C ARG A 152 28.99 39.94 3.31
N ILE A 153 27.67 40.02 3.47
CA ILE A 153 26.93 41.28 3.63
C ILE A 153 27.40 42.04 4.87
N ASP A 154 27.57 41.36 6.01
CA ASP A 154 28.03 41.98 7.24
C ASP A 154 29.48 42.49 7.12
N LYS A 155 30.36 41.73 6.47
CA LYS A 155 31.72 42.19 6.15
C LYS A 155 31.68 43.47 5.29
N ASN A 156 30.80 43.52 4.29
CA ASN A 156 30.62 44.69 3.43
C ASN A 156 29.98 45.89 4.16
N LYS A 157 29.11 45.67 5.14
CA LYS A 157 28.61 46.75 6.02
C LYS A 157 29.73 47.34 6.86
N LYS A 158 30.61 46.51 7.43
CA LYS A 158 31.78 46.98 8.21
C LYS A 158 32.78 47.75 7.35
N LEU A 159 32.95 47.37 6.08
CA LEU A 159 33.75 48.14 5.11
C LEU A 159 33.20 49.56 4.90
N LYS A 160 31.87 49.73 4.88
CA LYS A 160 31.24 51.06 4.81
C LYS A 160 31.65 51.95 5.98
N MET A 161 31.59 51.44 7.22
CA MET A 161 32.05 52.17 8.41
C MET A 161 33.55 52.54 8.35
N LYS A 162 34.40 51.69 7.76
CA LYS A 162 35.80 52.02 7.54
C LYS A 162 35.99 53.11 6.49
N THR A 163 35.19 53.14 5.42
CA THR A 163 35.19 54.28 4.47
C THR A 163 34.60 55.56 5.08
N ASP A 164 33.76 55.47 6.10
CA ASP A 164 33.36 56.65 6.88
C ASP A 164 34.51 57.12 7.78
N LEU A 165 35.33 56.21 8.32
CA LEU A 165 36.64 56.54 8.94
C LEU A 165 37.66 57.13 7.94
N VAL A 166 37.54 56.84 6.63
CA VAL A 166 38.36 57.49 5.60
C VAL A 166 38.10 59.00 5.51
N TYR A 167 36.93 59.51 5.95
CA TYR A 167 36.75 60.97 6.12
C TYR A 167 37.73 61.56 7.14
N HIS A 168 38.08 60.82 8.21
CA HIS A 168 39.10 61.25 9.17
C HIS A 168 40.52 61.16 8.58
N PHE A 169 40.84 60.10 7.83
CA PHE A 169 42.14 59.99 7.14
C PHE A 169 42.36 61.09 6.09
N LEU A 170 41.29 61.57 5.45
CA LEU A 170 41.37 62.69 4.51
C LEU A 170 41.83 63.99 5.19
N SER A 171 41.47 64.26 6.44
CA SER A 171 42.04 65.44 7.12
C SER A 171 43.58 65.37 7.16
N SER A 172 44.15 64.17 7.35
CA SER A 172 45.58 63.91 7.32
C SER A 172 46.17 64.03 5.90
N ASP A 173 45.52 63.44 4.89
CA ASP A 173 46.01 63.47 3.50
C ASP A 173 45.93 64.88 2.91
N ILE A 174 44.86 65.62 3.21
CA ILE A 174 44.67 67.01 2.81
C ILE A 174 45.72 67.89 3.48
N CYS A 175 45.96 67.74 4.79
CA CYS A 175 47.04 68.43 5.47
C CYS A 175 48.42 68.05 4.90
N SER A 176 48.64 66.80 4.51
CA SER A 176 49.88 66.37 3.86
C SER A 176 50.06 67.01 2.49
N ILE A 177 49.01 67.07 1.67
CA ILE A 177 49.01 67.73 0.35
C ILE A 177 49.30 69.23 0.52
N VAL A 178 48.59 69.90 1.43
CA VAL A 178 48.81 71.32 1.74
C VAL A 178 50.25 71.54 2.22
N ASN A 179 50.76 70.73 3.15
CA ASN A 179 52.13 70.86 3.64
C ASN A 179 53.21 70.58 2.57
N GLN A 180 52.97 69.64 1.64
CA GLN A 180 53.89 69.40 0.52
C GLN A 180 53.91 70.58 -0.46
N VAL A 181 52.77 71.23 -0.63
CA VAL A 181 52.60 72.35 -1.55
C VAL A 181 53.14 73.64 -0.94
N ASP A 182 52.92 73.86 0.36
CA ASP A 182 53.47 74.97 1.14
C ASP A 182 55.02 74.95 1.12
N LYS A 183 55.62 73.76 1.23
CA LYS A 183 57.09 73.58 1.10
C LYS A 183 57.65 73.89 -0.30
N LYS A 184 56.82 73.95 -1.34
CA LYS A 184 57.23 74.26 -2.72
C LYS A 184 57.07 75.74 -3.08
N LEU A 185 56.36 76.50 -2.25
CA LEU A 185 56.30 77.95 -2.36
C LEU A 185 57.61 78.53 -1.84
N SER A 186 58.30 79.28 -2.71
CA SER A 186 59.53 80.00 -2.38
C SER A 186 59.22 81.48 -2.45
N TYR A 187 59.45 82.21 -1.36
CA TYR A 187 59.25 83.65 -1.30
C TYR A 187 60.42 84.45 -1.88
N ASP A 188 61.49 83.79 -2.34
CA ASP A 188 62.71 84.41 -2.87
C ASP A 188 62.60 84.88 -4.34
N GLN A 189 61.38 85.12 -4.82
CA GLN A 189 61.11 85.50 -6.20
C GLN A 189 61.53 86.95 -6.47
N LYS A 190 62.21 87.20 -7.60
CA LYS A 190 62.79 88.52 -7.92
C LYS A 190 61.76 89.52 -8.44
N THR A 191 60.61 89.05 -8.95
CA THR A 191 59.53 89.89 -9.47
C THR A 191 58.15 89.36 -9.09
N GLN A 192 57.17 90.27 -9.00
CA GLN A 192 55.78 89.94 -8.67
C GLN A 192 55.14 89.00 -9.71
N GLU A 193 55.45 89.19 -11.00
CA GLU A 193 54.92 88.36 -12.10
C GLU A 193 55.38 86.90 -12.02
N GLU A 194 56.64 86.65 -11.64
CA GLU A 194 57.14 85.29 -11.47
C GLU A 194 56.44 84.63 -10.26
N PHE A 195 56.16 85.40 -9.21
CA PHE A 195 55.48 84.91 -8.01
C PHE A 195 54.04 84.54 -8.33
N ASP A 196 53.30 85.39 -9.06
CA ASP A 196 51.93 85.13 -9.48
C ASP A 196 51.83 83.88 -10.37
N LYS A 197 52.80 83.67 -11.28
CA LYS A 197 52.88 82.45 -12.10
C LYS A 197 53.17 81.20 -11.27
N GLN A 198 54.05 81.28 -10.26
CA GLN A 198 54.29 80.17 -9.34
C GLN A 198 53.03 79.86 -8.53
N LEU A 199 52.34 80.89 -8.05
CA LEU A 199 51.09 80.77 -7.30
C LEU A 199 50.01 80.06 -8.13
N GLU A 200 49.80 80.47 -9.38
CA GLU A 200 48.80 79.89 -10.28
C GLU A 200 49.12 78.42 -10.63
N SER A 201 50.39 78.11 -10.90
CA SER A 201 50.85 76.73 -11.13
C SER A 201 50.61 75.86 -9.90
N THR A 202 50.89 76.40 -8.72
CA THR A 202 50.72 75.72 -7.44
C THR A 202 49.25 75.44 -7.13
N TYR A 203 48.36 76.40 -7.40
CA TYR A 203 46.91 76.21 -7.27
C TYR A 203 46.38 75.14 -8.23
N LYS A 204 46.84 75.12 -9.48
CA LYS A 204 46.45 74.06 -10.45
C LYS A 204 46.89 72.68 -9.97
N GLN A 205 48.13 72.54 -9.49
CA GLN A 205 48.61 71.27 -8.93
C GLN A 205 47.80 70.81 -7.71
N LEU A 206 47.47 71.73 -6.80
CA LEU A 206 46.59 71.47 -5.66
C LEU A 206 45.22 70.95 -6.10
N ALA A 207 44.58 71.67 -7.02
CA ALA A 207 43.26 71.33 -7.55
C ALA A 207 43.26 69.94 -8.21
N ASP A 208 44.28 69.62 -9.02
CA ASP A 208 44.41 68.34 -9.70
C ASP A 208 44.61 67.18 -8.70
N GLN A 209 45.46 67.36 -7.69
CA GLN A 209 45.69 66.34 -6.66
C GLN A 209 44.43 66.08 -5.83
N PHE A 210 43.72 67.13 -5.44
CA PHE A 210 42.42 66.99 -4.75
C PHE A 210 41.40 66.26 -5.63
N LEU A 211 41.30 66.62 -6.91
CA LEU A 211 40.37 66.01 -7.85
C LEU A 211 40.65 64.52 -8.04
N GLN A 212 41.92 64.13 -8.18
CA GLN A 212 42.29 62.72 -8.31
C GLN A 212 41.92 61.90 -7.08
N VAL A 213 42.22 62.40 -5.87
CA VAL A 213 41.85 61.74 -4.61
C VAL A 213 40.32 61.61 -4.50
N TYR A 214 39.59 62.66 -4.88
CA TYR A 214 38.13 62.65 -4.90
C TYR A 214 37.54 61.61 -5.87
N LEU A 215 38.04 61.54 -7.11
CA LEU A 215 37.55 60.59 -8.12
C LEU A 215 37.85 59.13 -7.74
N GLN A 216 39.06 58.84 -7.25
CA GLN A 216 39.40 57.49 -6.76
C GLN A 216 38.45 57.06 -5.63
N ARG A 217 38.07 57.99 -4.75
CA ARG A 217 37.11 57.74 -3.68
C ARG A 217 35.71 57.47 -4.20
N GLN A 218 35.21 58.30 -5.11
CA GLN A 218 33.89 58.08 -5.71
C GLN A 218 33.79 56.70 -6.36
N ASN A 219 34.82 56.30 -7.12
CA ASN A 219 34.88 54.99 -7.75
C ASN A 219 34.82 53.86 -6.71
N LYS A 220 35.61 53.97 -5.63
CA LYS A 220 35.62 52.96 -4.57
C LYS A 220 34.28 52.87 -3.81
N ILE A 221 33.60 53.99 -3.59
CA ILE A 221 32.26 54.02 -2.99
C ILE A 221 31.25 53.34 -3.92
N MET A 222 31.32 53.63 -5.23
CA MET A 222 30.46 53.01 -6.23
C MET A 222 30.65 51.49 -6.29
N GLU A 223 31.90 51.00 -6.33
CA GLU A 223 32.20 49.57 -6.27
C GLU A 223 31.64 48.88 -5.01
N ILE A 224 31.75 49.54 -3.85
CA ILE A 224 31.20 49.01 -2.59
C ILE A 224 29.68 48.94 -2.66
N LYS A 225 29.02 50.00 -3.14
CA LYS A 225 27.55 50.02 -3.30
C LYS A 225 27.07 48.95 -4.26
N GLU A 226 27.75 48.76 -5.38
CA GLU A 226 27.42 47.72 -6.35
C GLU A 226 27.57 46.31 -5.76
N LYS A 227 28.67 46.05 -5.05
CA LYS A 227 28.87 44.78 -4.32
C LYS A 227 27.80 44.54 -3.25
N GLN A 228 27.36 45.59 -2.55
CA GLN A 228 26.28 45.50 -1.57
C GLN A 228 24.94 45.19 -2.24
N TRP A 229 24.60 45.89 -3.32
CA TRP A 229 23.37 45.66 -4.07
C TRP A 229 23.31 44.26 -4.67
N ASN A 230 24.39 43.80 -5.31
CA ASN A 230 24.51 42.44 -5.84
C ASN A 230 24.43 41.38 -4.73
N GLY A 231 25.01 41.64 -3.56
CA GLY A 231 24.89 40.75 -2.40
C GLY A 231 23.44 40.60 -1.92
N GLN A 232 22.71 41.72 -1.81
CA GLN A 232 21.30 41.72 -1.42
C GLN A 232 20.40 41.01 -2.45
N ARG A 233 20.65 41.23 -3.74
CA ARG A 233 19.93 40.54 -4.82
C ARG A 233 20.12 39.02 -4.75
N LYS A 234 21.37 38.55 -4.62
CA LYS A 234 21.67 37.12 -4.45
C LYS A 234 21.01 36.53 -3.19
N LEU A 235 20.96 37.29 -2.10
CA LEU A 235 20.27 36.86 -0.88
C LEU A 235 18.76 36.70 -1.11
N ALA A 236 18.14 37.63 -1.83
CA ALA A 236 16.72 37.55 -2.18
C ALA A 236 16.42 36.35 -3.08
N GLU A 237 17.25 36.10 -4.09
CA GLU A 237 17.15 34.92 -4.96
C GLU A 237 17.26 33.61 -4.17
N LEU A 238 18.25 33.50 -3.26
CA LEU A 238 18.39 32.33 -2.39
C LEU A 238 17.18 32.11 -1.47
N LYS A 239 16.60 33.19 -0.92
CA LYS A 239 15.37 33.10 -0.10
C LYS A 239 14.16 32.65 -0.93
N ASN A 240 14.03 33.12 -2.16
CA ASN A 240 12.97 32.66 -3.06
C ASN A 240 13.12 31.17 -3.40
N ASN A 241 14.34 30.71 -3.69
CA ASN A 241 14.61 29.30 -3.93
C ASN A 241 14.30 28.45 -2.70
N LEU A 242 14.66 28.91 -1.49
CA LEU A 242 14.31 28.24 -0.25
C LEU A 242 12.79 28.08 -0.09
N ASN A 243 12.03 29.15 -0.31
CA ASN A 243 10.57 29.12 -0.23
C ASN A 243 9.96 28.13 -1.25
N GLN A 244 10.50 28.05 -2.46
CA GLN A 244 10.05 27.10 -3.48
C GLN A 244 10.31 25.64 -3.04
N ILE A 245 11.50 25.35 -2.51
CA ILE A 245 11.83 24.00 -2.01
C ILE A 245 10.93 23.63 -0.82
N GLU A 246 10.73 24.54 0.14
CA GLU A 246 9.83 24.29 1.28
C GLU A 246 8.39 24.02 0.84
N TYR A 247 7.90 24.76 -0.16
CA TYR A 247 6.60 24.50 -0.76
C TYR A 247 6.54 23.12 -1.42
N GLN A 248 7.56 22.73 -2.17
CA GLN A 248 7.64 21.40 -2.81
C GLN A 248 7.64 20.27 -1.79
N ILE A 249 8.45 20.38 -0.72
CA ILE A 249 8.47 19.42 0.40
C ILE A 249 7.08 19.30 1.02
N LYS A 250 6.42 20.43 1.31
CA LYS A 250 5.06 20.44 1.89
C LYS A 250 4.05 19.73 0.97
N ARG A 251 4.16 19.96 -0.35
CA ARG A 251 3.29 19.33 -1.35
C ARG A 251 3.52 17.83 -1.46
N GLN A 252 4.77 17.37 -1.50
CA GLN A 252 5.11 15.94 -1.52
C GLN A 252 4.65 15.23 -0.26
N ASN A 253 4.87 15.82 0.92
CA ASN A 253 4.38 15.26 2.18
C ASN A 253 2.86 15.15 2.22
N LYS A 254 2.14 16.13 1.65
CA LYS A 254 0.68 16.03 1.48
C LYS A 254 0.34 14.85 0.57
N GLN A 255 0.96 14.71 -0.60
CA GLN A 255 0.69 13.58 -1.50
C GLN A 255 0.99 12.22 -0.85
N LEU A 256 2.08 12.10 -0.09
CA LEU A 256 2.42 10.88 0.65
C LEU A 256 1.34 10.52 1.67
N LYS A 257 0.87 11.48 2.49
CA LYS A 257 -0.24 11.26 3.43
C LYS A 257 -1.52 10.80 2.74
N TRP A 258 -1.81 11.34 1.55
CA TRP A 258 -2.99 10.92 0.79
C TRP A 258 -2.86 9.49 0.28
N LYS A 259 -1.68 9.11 -0.21
CA LYS A 259 -1.39 7.72 -0.61
C LYS A 259 -1.48 6.77 0.59
N GLU A 260 -0.92 7.16 1.74
CA GLU A 260 -1.00 6.41 2.98
C GLU A 260 -2.45 6.20 3.44
N ASN A 261 -3.27 7.25 3.43
CA ASN A 261 -4.70 7.16 3.75
C ASN A 261 -5.46 6.24 2.79
N TYR A 262 -5.22 6.37 1.47
CA TYR A 262 -5.84 5.50 0.47
C TYR A 262 -5.47 4.03 0.70
N PHE A 263 -4.20 3.78 1.04
CA PHE A 263 -3.71 2.46 1.34
C PHE A 263 -4.33 1.87 2.63
N LEU A 264 -4.42 2.67 3.69
CA LEU A 264 -5.09 2.28 4.94
C LEU A 264 -6.56 1.94 4.72
N LEU A 265 -7.28 2.71 3.90
CA LEU A 265 -8.66 2.40 3.52
C LEU A 265 -8.76 1.03 2.82
N GLY A 266 -7.83 0.72 1.92
CA GLY A 266 -7.73 -0.60 1.30
C GLY A 266 -7.55 -1.73 2.33
N ILE A 267 -6.69 -1.53 3.33
CA ILE A 267 -6.48 -2.49 4.42
C ILE A 267 -7.77 -2.69 5.25
N TYR A 268 -8.47 -1.60 5.57
CA TYR A 268 -9.73 -1.68 6.32
C TYR A 268 -10.81 -2.42 5.53
N ALA A 269 -10.89 -2.21 4.21
CA ALA A 269 -11.81 -2.94 3.34
C ALA A 269 -11.51 -4.44 3.34
N ILE A 270 -10.23 -4.84 3.23
CA ILE A 270 -9.82 -6.24 3.27
C ILE A 270 -10.11 -6.87 4.64
N LYS A 271 -9.77 -6.20 5.75
CA LYS A 271 -10.12 -6.68 7.10
C LYS A 271 -11.62 -6.88 7.27
N SER A 272 -12.44 -6.02 6.67
CA SER A 272 -13.89 -6.12 6.73
C SER A 272 -14.44 -7.29 5.89
N LEU A 273 -13.82 -7.59 4.74
CA LEU A 273 -14.12 -8.76 3.92
C LEU A 273 -13.75 -10.06 4.64
N LEU A 274 -12.55 -10.13 5.22
CA LEU A 274 -12.10 -11.31 5.98
C LEU A 274 -12.97 -11.62 7.20
N LYS A 275 -13.53 -10.61 7.87
CA LYS A 275 -14.48 -10.80 8.99
C LYS A 275 -15.84 -11.38 8.57
N LYS A 276 -16.18 -11.34 7.28
CA LYS A 276 -17.46 -11.84 6.75
C LYS A 276 -17.37 -13.25 6.19
N LEU A 277 -16.15 -13.79 6.02
CA LEU A 277 -15.87 -15.19 5.68
C LEU A 277 -15.80 -16.02 6.96
#